data_AF-A0A1S7FYW9-F1
#
_entry.id   AF-A0A1S7FYW9-F1
#
_cell.length_a   1.000
_cell.length_b   1.000
_cell.length_c   1.000
_cell.angle_alpha   90.00
_cell.angle_beta   90.00
_cell.angle_gamma   90.00
#
_symmetry.space_group_name_H-M   'P 1'
#
loop_
_entity.id
_entity.type
_entity.pdbx_description
1 polymer ?
#
loop_
_entity_poly.entity_id
_entity_poly.type
_entity_poly.pdbx_seq_one_letter_code
_entity_poly.pdbx_strand_id
1 'polypeptide(L)'
;MLLVVVLLTGLIVAVQPGVYAKSVPYWEKFDINSYTSKRTTISTQSRTVPNNAYWSYTTTNKISSGWNYSRYITLLHYYDGTTKKYYH
;
A
#
# COMPACT_ATOMS: atom_id res chain seq x y z
N MET A 1 -10.02 -18.89 -39.05
CA MET A 1 -10.31 -17.71 -38.19
C MET A 1 -10.68 -18.07 -36.75
N LEU A 2 -11.42 -19.16 -36.49
CA LEU A 2 -11.83 -19.56 -35.12
C LEU A 2 -10.63 -19.82 -34.18
N LEU A 3 -9.58 -20.48 -34.66
CA LEU A 3 -8.38 -20.82 -33.88
C LEU A 3 -7.62 -19.58 -33.36
N VAL A 4 -7.59 -18.51 -34.15
CA VAL A 4 -6.91 -17.24 -33.80
C VAL A 4 -7.67 -16.51 -32.69
N VAL A 5 -9.01 -16.56 -32.71
CA VAL A 5 -9.87 -15.98 -31.66
C VAL A 5 -9.73 -16.76 -30.35
N VAL A 6 -9.62 -18.10 -30.41
CA VAL A 6 -9.39 -18.95 -29.22
C VAL A 6 -8.00 -18.72 -28.63
N LEU A 7 -6.96 -18.56 -29.45
CA LEU A 7 -5.62 -18.22 -28.97
C LEU A 7 -5.56 -16.81 -28.36
N LEU A 8 -6.24 -15.81 -28.95
CA LEU A 8 -6.30 -14.45 -28.40
C LEU A 8 -7.07 -14.38 -27.09
N THR A 9 -8.20 -15.09 -26.97
CA THR A 9 -8.99 -15.16 -25.72
C THR A 9 -8.26 -15.96 -24.64
N GLY A 10 -7.57 -17.06 -25.00
CA GLY A 10 -6.71 -17.81 -24.10
C GLY A 10 -5.51 -16.99 -23.60
N LEU A 11 -4.93 -16.13 -24.44
CA LEU A 11 -3.86 -15.21 -24.04
C LEU A 11 -4.37 -14.16 -23.05
N ILE A 12 -5.56 -13.58 -23.27
CA ILE A 12 -6.13 -12.57 -22.37
C ILE A 12 -6.42 -13.17 -20.99
N VAL A 13 -6.91 -14.41 -20.92
CA VAL A 13 -7.20 -15.10 -19.65
C VAL A 13 -5.93 -15.56 -18.93
N ALA A 14 -4.85 -15.88 -19.66
CA ALA A 14 -3.57 -16.29 -19.08
C ALA A 14 -2.66 -15.11 -18.66
N VAL A 15 -2.88 -13.90 -19.18
CA VAL A 15 -1.93 -12.76 -19.03
C VAL A 15 -2.28 -11.79 -17.88
N GLN A 16 -3.44 -11.88 -17.23
CA GLN A 16 -3.74 -10.95 -16.12
C GLN A 16 -4.24 -11.60 -14.84
N PRO A 17 -3.32 -12.00 -13.94
CA PRO A 17 -3.56 -11.93 -12.50
C PRO A 17 -3.87 -10.48 -12.03
N GLY A 18 -3.65 -9.47 -12.87
CA GLY A 18 -3.71 -8.05 -12.55
C GLY A 18 -5.05 -7.33 -12.76
N VAL A 19 -6.15 -8.00 -13.11
CA VAL A 19 -7.45 -7.30 -13.32
C VAL A 19 -8.11 -6.89 -12.00
N TYR A 20 -7.76 -7.54 -10.89
CA TYR A 20 -8.31 -7.20 -9.57
C TYR A 20 -7.19 -6.60 -8.71
N ALA A 21 -7.06 -5.28 -8.78
CA ALA A 21 -6.23 -4.52 -7.86
C ALA A 21 -7.12 -3.59 -7.04
N LYS A 22 -6.78 -3.40 -5.76
CA LYS A 22 -7.51 -2.55 -4.83
C LYS A 22 -6.63 -1.40 -4.34
N SER A 23 -7.24 -0.25 -4.10
CA SER A 23 -6.57 0.88 -3.45
C SER A 23 -6.56 0.66 -1.95
N VAL A 24 -5.39 0.79 -1.33
CA VAL A 24 -5.17 0.60 0.10
C VAL A 24 -4.30 1.73 0.67
N PRO A 25 -4.41 2.07 1.96
CA PRO A 25 -3.51 3.04 2.58
C PRO A 25 -2.05 2.58 2.51
N TYR A 26 -1.15 3.49 2.12
CA TYR A 26 0.29 3.24 2.01
C TYR A 26 1.02 3.86 3.21
N TRP A 27 0.96 5.17 3.35
CA TRP A 27 1.61 5.85 4.47
C TRP A 27 0.79 6.98 5.04
N GLU A 28 1.07 7.28 6.29
CA GLU A 28 0.54 8.42 7.03
C GLU A 28 1.70 9.17 7.69
N LYS A 29 1.75 10.48 7.47
CA LYS A 29 2.60 11.39 8.23
C LYS A 29 1.77 12.05 9.30
N PHE A 30 2.30 12.09 10.52
CA PHE A 30 1.63 12.75 11.64
C PHE A 30 2.64 13.38 12.58
N ASP A 31 2.19 14.40 13.29
CA ASP A 31 2.94 15.07 14.33
C ASP A 31 2.40 14.67 15.69
N ILE A 32 3.30 14.47 16.66
CA ILE A 32 2.95 14.37 18.08
C ILE A 32 3.45 15.63 18.76
N ASN A 33 2.55 16.37 19.40
CA ASN A 33 2.91 17.54 20.18
C ASN A 33 3.68 17.14 21.45
N SER A 34 4.85 17.74 21.68
CA SER A 34 5.72 17.36 22.80
C SER A 34 5.15 17.69 24.18
N TYR A 35 4.23 18.66 24.27
CA TYR A 35 3.65 19.12 25.53
C TYR A 35 2.31 18.44 25.84
N THR A 36 1.46 18.28 24.83
CA THR A 36 0.09 17.75 25.00
C THR A 36 -0.05 16.29 24.60
N SER A 37 0.99 15.68 24.01
CA SER A 37 0.97 14.34 23.41
C SER A 37 -0.11 14.15 22.33
N LYS A 38 -0.75 15.22 21.89
CA LYS A 38 -1.80 15.16 20.86
C LYS A 38 -1.19 14.79 19.52
N ARG A 39 -1.79 13.79 18.87
CA ARG A 39 -1.47 13.37 17.50
C ARG A 39 -2.28 14.17 16.49
N THR A 40 -1.63 14.67 15.44
CA THR A 40 -2.27 15.38 14.33
C THR A 40 -1.77 14.80 13.01
N THR A 41 -2.70 14.28 12.19
CA THR A 41 -2.38 13.82 10.83
C THR A 41 -2.01 14.99 9.93
N ILE A 42 -0.90 14.87 9.20
CA ILE A 42 -0.39 15.90 8.29
C ILE A 42 -0.71 15.56 6.86
N SER A 43 -0.48 14.31 6.47
CA SER A 43 -0.82 13.82 5.13
C SER A 43 -0.88 12.31 5.10
N THR A 44 -1.61 11.80 4.12
CA THR A 44 -1.75 10.38 3.85
C THR A 44 -1.57 10.12 2.36
N GLN A 45 -1.17 8.90 2.01
CA GLN A 45 -1.15 8.44 0.65
C GLN A 45 -1.68 7.01 0.57
N SER A 46 -2.37 6.72 -0.52
CA SER A 46 -2.82 5.37 -0.87
C SER A 46 -1.98 4.81 -2.01
N ARG A 47 -1.98 3.49 -2.14
CA ARG A 47 -1.34 2.74 -3.21
C ARG A 47 -2.28 1.67 -3.75
N THR A 48 -1.99 1.19 -4.95
CA THR A 48 -2.67 0.03 -5.52
C THR A 48 -1.90 -1.24 -5.20
N VAL A 49 -2.61 -2.28 -4.76
CA VAL A 49 -2.07 -3.65 -4.54
C VAL A 49 -3.01 -4.67 -5.18
N PRO A 50 -2.52 -5.88 -5.53
CA PRO A 50 -3.40 -6.97 -5.95
C PRO A 50 -4.49 -7.29 -4.92
N ASN A 51 -5.64 -7.78 -5.37
CA ASN A 51 -6.79 -7.99 -4.49
C ASN A 51 -6.52 -9.05 -3.39
N ASN A 52 -5.70 -10.05 -3.71
CA ASN A 52 -5.21 -11.09 -2.80
C ASN A 52 -4.13 -10.60 -1.82
N ALA A 53 -3.59 -9.40 -1.99
CA ALA A 53 -2.69 -8.81 -1.02
C ALA A 53 -3.45 -8.38 0.24
N TYR A 54 -2.94 -8.75 1.41
CA TYR A 54 -3.50 -8.39 2.71
C TYR A 54 -2.50 -7.58 3.52
N TRP A 55 -2.99 -6.81 4.50
CA TRP A 55 -2.12 -6.03 5.38
C TRP A 55 -1.33 -6.98 6.28
N SER A 56 0.00 -6.92 6.17
CA SER A 56 0.91 -7.80 6.90
C SER A 56 1.47 -7.14 8.16
N TYR A 57 2.02 -5.93 8.07
CA TYR A 57 2.59 -5.23 9.22
C TYR A 57 2.73 -3.73 8.96
N THR A 58 3.13 -2.96 9.98
CA THR A 58 3.48 -1.55 9.87
C THR A 58 4.86 -1.25 10.40
N THR A 59 5.45 -0.18 9.90
CA THR A 59 6.66 0.41 10.49
C THR A 59 6.39 1.88 10.78
N THR A 60 6.95 2.38 11.87
CA THR A 60 6.80 3.80 12.27
C THR A 60 8.16 4.35 12.59
N ASN A 61 8.53 5.45 11.94
CA ASN A 61 9.83 6.09 12.13
C ASN A 61 9.65 7.59 12.37
N LYS A 62 10.45 8.15 13.26
CA LYS A 62 10.57 9.61 13.39
C LYS A 62 11.35 10.14 12.19
N ILE A 63 10.78 11.10 11.47
CA ILE A 63 11.40 11.68 10.26
C ILE A 63 11.80 13.14 10.43
N SER A 64 11.26 13.84 11.44
CA SER A 64 11.64 15.22 11.74
C SER A 64 11.20 15.61 13.15
N SER A 65 11.62 16.78 13.60
CA SER A 65 11.11 17.45 14.80
C SER A 65 11.18 18.97 14.64
N GLY A 66 10.25 19.67 15.28
CA GLY A 66 10.25 21.11 15.42
C GLY A 66 10.18 21.54 16.88
N TRP A 67 9.94 22.83 17.11
CA TRP A 67 9.91 23.44 18.45
C TRP A 67 8.96 22.73 19.43
N ASN A 68 7.77 22.31 18.98
CA ASN A 68 6.74 21.72 19.83
C ASN A 68 6.17 20.41 19.28
N TYR A 69 6.84 19.77 18.32
CA TYR A 69 6.37 18.52 17.75
C TYR A 69 7.50 17.60 17.30
N SER A 70 7.23 16.30 17.32
CA SER A 70 8.01 15.30 16.56
C SER A 70 7.15 14.76 15.43
N ARG A 71 7.70 14.72 14.22
CA ARG A 71 7.03 14.18 13.03
C ARG A 71 7.43 12.74 12.80
N TYR A 72 6.42 11.91 12.60
CA TYR A 72 6.55 10.50 12.29
C TYR A 72 5.96 10.18 10.93
N ILE A 73 6.47 9.12 10.32
CA ILE A 73 5.83 8.44 9.20
C ILE A 73 5.51 7.00 9.61
N THR A 74 4.28 6.57 9.37
CA THR A 74 3.89 5.16 9.44
C THR A 74 3.72 4.64 8.03
N LEU A 75 4.37 3.52 7.71
CA LEU A 75 4.24 2.78 6.46
C LEU A 75 3.44 1.50 6.70
N LEU A 76 2.52 1.19 5.81
CA LEU A 76 1.72 -0.04 5.80
C LEU A 76 2.27 -0.98 4.73
N HIS A 77 2.59 -2.20 5.15
CA HIS A 77 3.16 -3.21 4.27
C HIS A 77 2.12 -4.30 3.97
N TYR A 78 1.92 -4.57 2.69
CA TYR A 78 0.98 -5.61 2.23
C TYR A 78 1.73 -6.81 1.70
N TYR A 79 1.18 -7.98 1.90
CA TYR A 79 1.74 -9.23 1.45
C TYR A 79 0.74 -9.99 0.59
N ASP A 80 1.20 -10.47 -0.55
CA ASP A 80 0.43 -11.36 -1.42
C ASP A 80 0.81 -12.82 -1.12
N GLY A 81 -0.16 -13.57 -0.58
CA GLY A 81 0.02 -14.97 -0.22
C GLY A 81 0.23 -15.92 -1.41
N THR A 82 -0.21 -15.54 -2.61
CA THR A 82 -0.07 -16.31 -3.85
C THR A 82 1.31 -16.09 -4.47
N THR A 83 1.71 -14.83 -4.66
CA THR A 83 2.99 -14.50 -5.31
C THR A 83 4.16 -14.43 -4.34
N LYS A 84 3.89 -14.49 -3.02
CA LYS A 84 4.88 -14.35 -1.94
C LYS A 84 5.62 -13.00 -1.98
N LYS A 85 5.01 -11.97 -2.59
CA LYS A 85 5.60 -10.63 -2.73
C LYS A 85 5.11 -9.68 -1.64
N TYR A 86 6.02 -8.80 -1.21
CA TYR A 86 5.70 -7.66 -0.36
C TYR A 86 5.55 -6.39 -1.18
N TYR A 87 4.61 -5.57 -0.73
CA TYR A 87 4.29 -4.25 -1.24
C TYR A 87 4.59 -3.25 -0.11
N HIS A 88 5.76 -2.61 -0.21
CA HIS A 88 6.22 -1.57 0.73
C HIS A 88 5.82 -0.21 0.26
#